data_AF-A0A3B0BII7-F1
#
_entry.id   AF-A0A3B0BII7-F1
#
_cell.length_a   1.000
_cell.length_b   1.000
_cell.length_c   1.000
_cell.angle_alpha   90.00
_cell.angle_beta   90.00
_cell.angle_gamma   90.00
#
_symmetry.space_group_name_H-M   'P 1'
#
loop_
_entity.id
_entity.type
_entity.pdbx_description
1 polymer ?
#
loop_
_entity_poly.entity_id
_entity_poly.type
_entity_poly.pdbx_seq_one_letter_code
_entity_poly.pdbx_strand_id
1 'polypeptide(L)'
;MLSALGLTGAALLTSGMWTSESKGDSVHDSVYGGSGGLDPACCSYTTIAGLRAMTGPVTVPYAFVTDSGCEGMFYYDDSDTLSPDDTGLVIVSASGARWKRIYQGEISITWFGAVGDGAADNTAAIQAALDSGLPVWMPPGTYAITGTLRVKANGQLLRGAGRFVTVLKNTANGSALLHFGDNTDPKTTGYALSCAARDFTLEGNAQSSEGVAFLGPQDDVATWGGASRACLLEGVRVSGIGSGPALRVSTWTLTVTGCEFWNSRQGIRIGQQVYAGRFIANYISGHAQEGIYCDVPASKASALLFSGNVVQWCGSAAGMIVLSGGGAWTFQNTYVEVPNAGCNAVWKLSNPGTNVTIDGVHYSTGTGEKAIDVVSTDIRLCTVRGLQIFGNVRRGVYITGTLPITTIDSVRQPSGTSSIALIDDQSERKMTFVNNAPTGIEMGAATIKSLASRMRSRP
;
A
#
# COMPACT_ATOMS: atom_id res chain seq x y z
N MET A 1 71.11 48.27 44.65
CA MET A 1 72.56 48.05 44.86
C MET A 1 72.84 46.60 44.48
N LEU A 2 73.62 46.36 43.42
CA LEU A 2 75.09 46.16 43.48
C LEU A 2 75.41 44.69 43.84
N SER A 3 76.16 43.88 43.09
CA SER A 3 76.73 43.99 41.72
C SER A 3 77.19 42.59 41.27
N ALA A 4 77.22 42.30 39.96
CA ALA A 4 77.95 41.15 39.44
C ALA A 4 79.47 41.41 39.38
N LEU A 5 80.28 40.34 39.50
CA LEU A 5 81.71 40.15 39.12
C LEU A 5 82.25 38.93 39.90
N GLY A 6 83.02 37.97 39.37
CA GLY A 6 83.36 37.69 37.97
C GLY A 6 84.50 36.66 37.80
N LEU A 7 84.28 35.69 36.90
CA LEU A 7 85.26 35.05 35.98
C LEU A 7 86.31 34.00 36.44
N THR A 8 86.70 33.21 35.41
CA THR A 8 87.78 32.20 35.26
C THR A 8 87.52 30.77 35.80
N GLY A 9 87.69 29.68 35.02
CA GLY A 9 87.86 29.58 33.56
C GLY A 9 88.23 28.18 33.01
N ALA A 10 87.69 27.86 31.81
CA ALA A 10 88.13 26.86 30.81
C ALA A 10 87.81 25.33 30.93
N ALA A 11 87.51 24.73 29.76
CA ALA A 11 87.25 23.32 29.41
C ALA A 11 85.91 22.69 29.90
N LEU A 12 85.10 21.97 29.09
CA LEU A 12 85.19 21.54 27.67
C LEU A 12 83.76 21.36 27.07
N LEU A 13 83.60 21.55 25.75
CA LEU A 13 82.40 21.18 24.97
C LEU A 13 82.29 19.63 24.87
N THR A 14 81.17 18.93 24.65
CA THR A 14 80.08 19.00 23.64
C THR A 14 78.88 18.17 24.16
N SER A 15 77.64 18.14 23.66
CA SER A 15 76.86 18.87 22.62
C SER A 15 75.40 18.39 22.71
N GLY A 16 74.40 19.18 22.27
CA GLY A 16 73.02 18.69 22.17
C GLY A 16 71.93 19.76 22.31
N MET A 17 71.93 20.76 21.41
CA MET A 17 70.86 21.75 21.35
C MET A 17 69.62 21.15 20.67
N TRP A 18 68.51 21.00 21.38
CA TRP A 18 67.19 20.68 20.79
C TRP A 18 66.25 21.85 21.00
N THR A 19 65.78 22.42 19.90
CA THR A 19 64.70 23.40 19.87
C THR A 19 63.38 22.70 20.17
N SER A 20 62.69 23.10 21.24
CA SER A 20 61.32 22.65 21.51
C SER A 20 60.34 23.37 20.58
N GLU A 21 60.06 22.79 19.41
CA GLU A 21 58.85 23.15 18.67
C GLU A 21 57.63 22.72 19.48
N SER A 22 56.74 23.66 19.79
CA SER A 22 55.45 23.35 20.39
C SER A 22 54.55 22.74 19.32
N LYS A 23 54.56 21.41 19.20
CA LYS A 23 53.61 20.69 18.37
C LYS A 23 52.22 20.86 18.99
N GLY A 24 51.38 21.65 18.31
CA GLY A 24 50.03 22.00 18.74
C GLY A 24 49.03 20.86 18.59
N ASP A 25 49.30 19.72 19.21
CA ASP A 25 48.36 18.60 19.27
C ASP A 25 47.26 18.97 20.30
N SER A 26 45.99 18.85 19.92
CA SER A 26 44.88 19.30 20.77
C SER A 26 44.66 18.32 21.93
N VAL A 27 43.99 18.78 23.00
CA VAL A 27 43.64 17.90 24.13
C VAL A 27 42.84 16.68 23.66
N HIS A 28 42.03 16.85 22.61
CA HIS A 28 41.29 15.77 21.95
C HIS A 28 42.23 14.71 21.37
N ASP A 29 43.26 15.10 20.61
CA ASP A 29 44.20 14.15 20.00
C ASP A 29 45.05 13.42 21.05
N SER A 30 45.38 14.10 22.16
CA SER A 30 46.13 13.53 23.28
C SER A 30 45.35 12.53 24.14
N VAL A 31 44.00 12.60 24.11
CA VAL A 31 43.10 11.76 24.93
C VAL A 31 42.41 10.66 24.12
N TYR A 32 42.10 10.93 22.85
CA TYR A 32 41.34 10.01 21.98
C TYR A 32 42.16 9.42 20.83
N GLY A 33 43.41 9.82 20.66
CA GLY A 33 44.25 9.44 19.52
C GLY A 33 44.01 10.31 18.29
N GLY A 34 45.08 10.57 17.53
CA GLY A 34 45.02 11.47 16.39
C GLY A 34 44.19 10.93 15.22
N SER A 35 43.48 11.83 14.53
CA SER A 35 42.83 11.61 13.23
C SER A 35 41.71 10.55 13.16
N GLY A 36 40.69 10.65 14.01
CA GLY A 36 39.27 10.41 13.68
C GLY A 36 38.80 9.06 13.11
N GLY A 37 39.69 8.07 12.97
CA GLY A 37 39.40 6.73 12.50
C GLY A 37 39.26 5.72 13.65
N LEU A 38 38.64 4.58 13.36
CA LEU A 38 38.61 3.45 14.28
C LEU A 38 40.02 2.86 14.44
N ASP A 39 40.32 2.31 15.62
CA ASP A 39 41.60 1.67 15.92
C ASP A 39 41.89 0.55 14.90
N PRO A 40 42.96 0.64 14.08
CA PRO A 40 43.28 -0.35 13.06
C PRO A 40 43.69 -1.72 13.63
N ALA A 41 43.97 -1.83 14.94
CA ALA A 41 44.14 -3.12 15.62
C ALA A 41 42.79 -3.83 15.91
N CYS A 42 41.68 -3.10 15.87
CA CYS A 42 40.34 -3.59 16.22
C CYS A 42 39.41 -3.66 15.00
N CYS A 43 39.52 -2.72 14.06
CA CYS A 43 38.63 -2.59 12.91
C CYS A 43 39.39 -2.30 11.61
N SER A 44 38.99 -2.93 10.50
CA SER A 44 39.47 -2.62 9.15
C SER A 44 38.46 -1.79 8.36
N TYR A 45 38.93 -0.81 7.57
CA TYR A 45 38.10 -0.14 6.56
C TYR A 45 38.23 -0.88 5.23
N THR A 46 37.12 -1.26 4.61
CA THR A 46 37.11 -2.14 3.43
C THR A 46 35.82 -1.98 2.63
N THR A 47 35.72 -2.69 1.51
CA THR A 47 34.47 -2.83 0.73
C THR A 47 33.89 -4.23 0.86
N ILE A 48 32.65 -4.44 0.44
CA ILE A 48 32.04 -5.77 0.29
C ILE A 48 32.91 -6.66 -0.60
N ALA A 49 33.45 -6.10 -1.70
CA ALA A 49 34.40 -6.80 -2.56
C ALA A 49 35.70 -7.14 -1.83
N GLY A 50 36.20 -6.24 -0.98
CA GLY A 50 37.38 -6.47 -0.13
C GLY A 50 37.18 -7.61 0.88
N LEU A 51 36.02 -7.64 1.58
CA LEU A 51 35.65 -8.75 2.48
C LEU A 51 35.57 -10.09 1.74
N ARG A 52 34.91 -10.13 0.58
CA ARG A 52 34.84 -11.32 -0.28
C ARG A 52 36.22 -11.80 -0.75
N ALA A 53 37.13 -10.88 -1.03
CA ALA A 53 38.48 -11.20 -1.49
C ALA A 53 39.44 -11.72 -0.41
N MET A 54 39.06 -11.72 0.88
CA MET A 54 39.95 -12.19 1.95
C MET A 54 40.23 -13.70 1.85
N THR A 55 41.50 -14.07 1.66
CA THR A 55 41.97 -15.47 1.56
C THR A 55 42.77 -15.94 2.78
N GLY A 56 43.23 -15.02 3.62
CA GLY A 56 43.96 -15.33 4.85
C GLY A 56 43.06 -15.59 6.07
N PRO A 57 43.65 -15.94 7.23
CA PRO A 57 42.94 -15.91 8.50
C PRO A 57 42.49 -14.48 8.82
N VAL A 58 41.37 -14.35 9.53
CA VAL A 58 40.88 -13.04 9.99
C VAL A 58 41.78 -12.53 11.12
N THR A 59 42.35 -11.34 10.95
CA THR A 59 43.31 -10.74 11.89
C THR A 59 42.71 -9.63 12.77
N VAL A 60 41.52 -9.12 12.44
CA VAL A 60 40.79 -8.12 13.22
C VAL A 60 39.32 -8.55 13.36
N PRO A 61 38.68 -8.37 14.52
CA PRO A 61 37.32 -8.86 14.76
C PRO A 61 36.22 -8.07 14.04
N TYR A 62 36.50 -6.83 13.61
CA TYR A 62 35.53 -5.95 12.98
C TYR A 62 35.99 -5.39 11.63
N ALA A 63 35.02 -5.05 10.78
CA ALA A 63 35.24 -4.37 9.51
C ALA A 63 34.15 -3.32 9.25
N PHE A 64 34.55 -2.11 8.89
CA PHE A 64 33.65 -1.07 8.42
C PHE A 64 33.61 -1.08 6.89
N VAL A 65 32.45 -1.41 6.33
CA VAL A 65 32.19 -1.35 4.89
C VAL A 65 31.99 0.10 4.46
N THR A 66 32.66 0.49 3.37
CA THR A 66 32.69 1.87 2.85
C THR A 66 32.00 2.06 1.50
N ASP A 67 31.40 1.01 0.92
CA ASP A 67 30.63 1.12 -0.32
C ASP A 67 29.41 2.04 -0.13
N SER A 68 29.26 3.03 -1.02
CA SER A 68 28.23 4.07 -0.94
C SER A 68 26.80 3.49 -0.88
N GLY A 69 26.05 3.82 0.17
CA GLY A 69 24.71 3.29 0.45
C GLY A 69 24.67 1.90 1.10
N CYS A 70 25.82 1.24 1.23
CA CYS A 70 26.01 -0.08 1.85
C CYS A 70 26.78 -0.01 3.17
N GLU A 71 27.15 1.19 3.63
CA GLU A 71 28.07 1.42 4.73
C GLU A 71 27.59 0.78 6.03
N GLY A 72 28.52 0.42 6.91
CA GLY A 72 28.20 -0.09 8.23
C GLY A 72 29.26 -1.01 8.81
N MET A 73 29.09 -1.31 10.09
CA MET A 73 29.97 -2.22 10.80
C MET A 73 29.58 -3.67 10.57
N PHE A 74 30.57 -4.53 10.40
CA PHE A 74 30.46 -5.97 10.39
C PHE A 74 31.37 -6.55 11.48
N TYR A 75 30.94 -7.64 12.11
CA TYR A 75 31.80 -8.47 12.97
C TYR A 75 32.08 -9.81 12.29
N TYR A 76 33.24 -10.39 12.55
CA TYR A 76 33.56 -11.76 12.13
C TYR A 76 32.95 -12.76 13.13
N ASP A 77 32.13 -13.67 12.63
CA ASP A 77 31.57 -14.79 13.38
C ASP A 77 32.36 -16.07 13.03
N ASP A 78 33.22 -16.52 13.94
CA ASP A 78 34.04 -17.73 13.76
C ASP A 78 33.27 -19.02 14.00
N SER A 79 32.09 -18.93 14.64
CA SER A 79 31.21 -20.05 14.90
C SER A 79 30.32 -20.40 13.70
N ASP A 80 30.03 -19.42 12.84
CA ASP A 80 29.18 -19.61 11.65
C ASP A 80 29.97 -20.10 10.44
N THR A 81 29.82 -21.39 10.16
CA THR A 81 30.39 -22.08 8.99
C THR A 81 29.37 -22.39 7.90
N LEU A 82 28.10 -22.03 8.09
CA LEU A 82 26.97 -22.51 7.28
C LEU A 82 26.21 -21.42 6.53
N SER A 83 26.13 -20.20 7.07
CA SER A 83 25.36 -19.14 6.40
C SER A 83 25.94 -18.84 5.01
N PRO A 84 25.07 -18.69 3.99
CA PRO A 84 25.47 -18.23 2.67
C PRO A 84 25.82 -16.74 2.70
N ASP A 85 26.47 -16.26 1.64
CA ASP A 85 26.58 -14.84 1.36
C ASP A 85 25.23 -14.33 0.82
N ASP A 86 24.68 -13.29 1.42
CA ASP A 86 23.42 -12.65 1.01
C ASP A 86 23.61 -11.20 0.51
N THR A 87 24.87 -10.75 0.38
CA THR A 87 25.31 -9.37 0.08
C THR A 87 24.97 -8.31 1.13
N GLY A 88 23.89 -8.47 1.90
CA GLY A 88 23.39 -7.44 2.81
C GLY A 88 23.81 -7.61 4.26
N LEU A 89 23.49 -8.75 4.85
CA LEU A 89 23.63 -9.06 6.28
C LEU A 89 24.77 -10.04 6.56
N VAL A 90 25.09 -10.90 5.59
CA VAL A 90 26.17 -11.89 5.65
C VAL A 90 27.04 -11.77 4.40
N ILE A 91 28.32 -11.44 4.59
CA ILE A 91 29.34 -11.55 3.54
C ILE A 91 30.23 -12.76 3.84
N VAL A 92 30.50 -13.59 2.83
CA VAL A 92 31.40 -14.74 2.97
C VAL A 92 32.69 -14.47 2.21
N SER A 93 33.83 -14.58 2.90
CA SER A 93 35.14 -14.43 2.27
C SER A 93 35.54 -15.66 1.45
N ALA A 94 36.54 -15.50 0.58
CA ALA A 94 37.20 -16.61 -0.10
C ALA A 94 37.86 -17.62 0.86
N SER A 95 38.25 -17.20 2.08
CA SER A 95 38.67 -18.08 3.18
C SER A 95 37.52 -18.75 3.93
N GLY A 96 36.26 -18.43 3.63
CA GLY A 96 35.07 -18.98 4.30
C GLY A 96 34.68 -18.28 5.59
N ALA A 97 35.29 -17.14 5.93
CA ALA A 97 34.92 -16.33 7.09
C ALA A 97 33.55 -15.66 6.86
N ARG A 98 32.69 -15.68 7.88
CA ARG A 98 31.35 -15.06 7.84
C ARG A 98 31.39 -13.71 8.54
N TRP A 99 31.23 -12.65 7.78
CA TRP A 99 31.08 -11.29 8.29
C TRP A 99 29.61 -10.96 8.42
N LYS A 100 29.19 -10.58 9.64
CA LYS A 100 27.80 -10.31 10.02
C LYS A 100 27.59 -8.82 10.24
N ARG A 101 26.64 -8.21 9.53
CA ARG A 101 26.31 -6.79 9.70
C ARG A 101 25.80 -6.54 11.12
N ILE A 102 26.30 -5.49 11.76
CA ILE A 102 25.76 -4.95 13.01
C ILE A 102 24.72 -3.90 12.65
N TYR A 103 23.45 -4.16 12.99
CA TYR A 103 22.34 -3.25 12.75
C TYR A 103 21.27 -3.39 13.84
N GLN A 104 20.31 -2.46 13.86
CA GLN A 104 19.11 -2.50 14.70
C GLN A 104 17.92 -1.99 13.88
N GLY A 105 16.74 -2.58 14.08
CA GLY A 105 15.52 -2.16 13.39
C GLY A 105 15.40 -2.74 11.98
N GLU A 106 15.05 -1.89 11.01
CA GLU A 106 14.82 -2.25 9.61
C GLU A 106 16.14 -2.47 8.86
N ILE A 107 16.14 -3.38 7.88
CA ILE A 107 17.25 -3.59 6.95
C ILE A 107 17.05 -2.77 5.68
N SER A 108 18.11 -2.16 5.12
CA SER A 108 17.98 -1.37 3.89
C SER A 108 18.12 -2.21 2.63
N ILE A 109 17.28 -1.99 1.62
CA ILE A 109 17.42 -2.61 0.28
C ILE A 109 18.75 -2.27 -0.40
N THR A 110 19.36 -1.13 -0.06
CA THR A 110 20.65 -0.70 -0.62
C THR A 110 21.77 -1.65 -0.23
N TRP A 111 21.72 -2.25 0.97
CA TRP A 111 22.71 -3.23 1.43
C TRP A 111 22.75 -4.48 0.54
N PHE A 112 21.64 -4.79 -0.15
CA PHE A 112 21.53 -5.91 -1.10
C PHE A 112 21.85 -5.50 -2.56
N GLY A 113 22.33 -4.27 -2.77
CA GLY A 113 22.74 -3.74 -4.08
C GLY A 113 21.68 -2.92 -4.82
N ALA A 114 20.57 -2.52 -4.18
CA ALA A 114 19.60 -1.61 -4.80
C ALA A 114 20.16 -0.17 -4.90
N VAL A 115 20.10 0.44 -6.09
CA VAL A 115 20.75 1.73 -6.40
C VAL A 115 19.78 2.92 -6.34
N GLY A 116 18.55 2.76 -6.87
CA GLY A 116 17.54 3.83 -6.83
C GLY A 116 17.73 4.97 -7.85
N ASP A 117 18.49 4.74 -8.92
CA ASP A 117 18.82 5.70 -9.99
C ASP A 117 17.76 5.83 -11.11
N GLY A 118 16.72 5.00 -11.09
CA GLY A 118 15.68 4.91 -12.11
C GLY A 118 16.04 4.09 -13.35
N ALA A 119 17.25 3.52 -13.42
CA ALA A 119 17.78 2.84 -14.59
C ALA A 119 18.23 1.40 -14.32
N ALA A 120 18.94 1.14 -13.22
CA ALA A 120 19.36 -0.20 -12.84
C ALA A 120 18.15 -1.07 -12.45
N ASP A 121 18.15 -2.36 -12.79
CA ASP A 121 17.12 -3.29 -12.32
C ASP A 121 17.40 -3.69 -10.86
N ASN A 122 16.51 -3.28 -9.95
CA ASN A 122 16.63 -3.51 -8.52
C ASN A 122 15.83 -4.73 -8.05
N THR A 123 15.15 -5.45 -8.94
CA THR A 123 14.18 -6.51 -8.57
C THR A 123 14.81 -7.58 -7.69
N ALA A 124 16.00 -8.06 -8.06
CA ALA A 124 16.70 -9.11 -7.30
C ALA A 124 17.18 -8.60 -5.92
N ALA A 125 17.72 -7.39 -5.84
CA ALA A 125 18.20 -6.79 -4.59
C ALA A 125 17.05 -6.55 -3.60
N ILE A 126 15.92 -6.01 -4.07
CA ILE A 126 14.74 -5.76 -3.24
C ILE A 126 14.10 -7.09 -2.81
N GLN A 127 14.02 -8.08 -3.70
CA GLN A 127 13.49 -9.39 -3.33
C GLN A 127 14.40 -10.13 -2.34
N ALA A 128 15.73 -10.02 -2.45
CA ALA A 128 16.66 -10.59 -1.47
C ALA A 128 16.47 -9.97 -0.06
N ALA A 129 16.26 -8.65 0.02
CA ALA A 129 15.91 -7.99 1.28
C ALA A 129 14.57 -8.50 1.84
N LEU A 130 13.55 -8.68 0.98
CA LEU A 130 12.25 -9.24 1.39
C LEU A 130 12.35 -10.71 1.83
N ASP A 131 13.16 -11.53 1.16
CA ASP A 131 13.32 -12.96 1.46
C ASP A 131 14.04 -13.22 2.80
N SER A 132 14.72 -12.22 3.37
CA SER A 132 15.22 -12.27 4.77
C SER A 132 14.10 -12.44 5.81
N GLY A 133 12.87 -12.06 5.45
CA GLY A 133 11.71 -12.02 6.34
C GLY A 133 11.71 -10.90 7.40
N LEU A 134 12.74 -10.06 7.43
CA LEU A 134 12.87 -8.94 8.36
C LEU A 134 12.10 -7.69 7.87
N PRO A 135 11.85 -6.69 8.74
CA PRO A 135 11.37 -5.37 8.33
C PRO A 135 12.33 -4.71 7.33
N VAL A 136 11.82 -4.29 6.17
CA VAL A 136 12.61 -3.72 5.07
C VAL A 136 12.34 -2.22 4.92
N TRP A 137 13.42 -1.45 4.92
CA TRP A 137 13.47 -0.03 4.61
C TRP A 137 13.92 0.21 3.17
N MET A 138 13.19 1.08 2.47
CA MET A 138 13.50 1.57 1.15
C MET A 138 13.83 3.07 1.22
N PRO A 139 15.10 3.47 1.05
CA PRO A 139 15.50 4.88 1.04
C PRO A 139 14.81 5.70 -0.06
N PRO A 140 14.99 7.04 -0.07
CA PRO A 140 14.64 7.88 -1.20
C PRO A 140 15.33 7.40 -2.48
N GLY A 141 14.59 7.35 -3.59
CA GLY A 141 15.10 6.86 -4.87
C GLY A 141 14.00 6.34 -5.79
N THR A 142 14.33 6.19 -7.07
CA THR A 142 13.49 5.50 -8.06
C THR A 142 14.10 4.16 -8.38
N TYR A 143 13.52 3.08 -7.90
CA TYR A 143 13.99 1.72 -8.14
C TYR A 143 13.23 1.15 -9.32
N ALA A 144 13.90 1.04 -10.48
CA ALA A 144 13.34 0.29 -11.59
C ALA A 144 13.25 -1.19 -11.22
N ILE A 145 12.13 -1.82 -11.55
CA ILE A 145 11.85 -3.24 -11.35
C ILE A 145 11.31 -3.84 -12.65
N THR A 146 11.56 -5.14 -12.84
CA THR A 146 11.19 -5.93 -14.02
C THR A 146 10.38 -7.16 -13.64
N GLY A 147 10.13 -7.40 -12.34
CA GLY A 147 9.34 -8.53 -11.85
C GLY A 147 8.53 -8.18 -10.60
N THR A 148 7.59 -9.07 -10.27
CA THR A 148 6.74 -8.93 -9.08
C THR A 148 7.52 -9.16 -7.80
N LEU A 149 7.53 -8.16 -6.92
CA LEU A 149 8.05 -8.27 -5.56
C LEU A 149 7.04 -8.96 -4.64
N ARG A 150 7.52 -9.77 -3.69
CA ARG A 150 6.70 -10.64 -2.83
C ARG A 150 7.02 -10.42 -1.36
N VAL A 151 6.03 -9.95 -0.60
CA VAL A 151 6.04 -9.89 0.86
C VAL A 151 5.32 -11.13 1.39
N LYS A 152 6.03 -12.02 2.10
CA LYS A 152 5.46 -13.30 2.56
C LYS A 152 5.77 -13.68 4.01
N ALA A 153 6.81 -13.13 4.64
CA ALA A 153 7.15 -13.50 6.01
C ALA A 153 6.16 -12.90 7.01
N ASN A 154 5.73 -13.70 7.98
CA ASN A 154 4.71 -13.30 8.96
C ASN A 154 5.17 -12.08 9.77
N GLY A 155 4.35 -11.02 9.78
CA GLY A 155 4.65 -9.76 10.47
C GLY A 155 5.59 -8.82 9.73
N GLN A 156 6.03 -9.16 8.52
CA GLN A 156 6.98 -8.36 7.75
C GLN A 156 6.43 -6.99 7.35
N LEU A 157 7.23 -5.95 7.58
CA LEU A 157 6.98 -4.57 7.16
C LEU A 157 7.84 -4.23 5.94
N LEU A 158 7.25 -3.58 4.94
CA LEU A 158 7.93 -2.91 3.85
C LEU A 158 7.64 -1.40 3.92
N ARG A 159 8.65 -0.58 4.17
CA ARG A 159 8.48 0.87 4.37
C ARG A 159 9.36 1.69 3.43
N GLY A 160 8.79 2.72 2.82
CA GLY A 160 9.55 3.74 2.09
C GLY A 160 9.64 5.08 2.80
N ALA A 161 10.40 6.00 2.23
CA ALA A 161 10.65 7.34 2.77
C ALA A 161 9.54 8.37 2.55
N GLY A 162 8.42 7.95 1.96
CA GLY A 162 7.27 8.79 1.63
C GLY A 162 6.76 8.53 0.21
N ARG A 163 5.46 8.78 0.00
CA ARG A 163 4.89 8.89 -1.37
C ARG A 163 5.69 9.91 -2.17
N PHE A 164 5.96 9.57 -3.43
CA PHE A 164 6.79 10.36 -4.36
C PHE A 164 8.28 10.50 -3.98
N VAL A 165 8.71 10.00 -2.81
CA VAL A 165 10.11 10.03 -2.35
C VAL A 165 10.80 8.70 -2.63
N THR A 166 10.13 7.59 -2.31
CA THR A 166 10.52 6.23 -2.71
C THR A 166 9.55 5.76 -3.79
N VAL A 167 10.07 5.43 -4.97
CA VAL A 167 9.28 4.99 -6.13
C VAL A 167 9.78 3.63 -6.62
N LEU A 168 8.89 2.65 -6.70
CA LEU A 168 9.13 1.36 -7.36
C LEU A 168 8.46 1.39 -8.73
N LYS A 169 9.22 1.25 -9.82
CA LYS A 169 8.75 1.52 -11.19
C LYS A 169 8.93 0.33 -12.12
N ASN A 170 7.85 -0.20 -12.69
CA ASN A 170 7.92 -1.30 -13.66
C ASN A 170 8.34 -0.78 -15.05
N THR A 171 9.57 -1.07 -15.46
CA THR A 171 10.18 -0.54 -16.69
C THR A 171 10.17 -1.49 -17.89
N ALA A 172 9.74 -2.76 -17.73
CA ALA A 172 10.00 -3.79 -18.75
C ALA A 172 8.78 -4.55 -19.27
N ASN A 173 7.77 -4.85 -18.44
CA ASN A 173 6.75 -5.83 -18.83
C ASN A 173 5.39 -5.65 -18.12
N GLY A 174 4.45 -6.55 -18.42
CA GLY A 174 3.10 -6.58 -17.87
C GLY A 174 2.93 -7.23 -16.50
N SER A 175 4.00 -7.52 -15.75
CA SER A 175 3.89 -8.16 -14.42
C SER A 175 3.12 -7.28 -13.42
N ALA A 176 2.56 -7.94 -12.40
CA ALA A 176 2.12 -7.27 -11.18
C ALA A 176 3.34 -6.66 -10.45
N LEU A 177 3.17 -5.55 -9.74
CA LEU A 177 4.31 -4.90 -9.07
C LEU A 177 4.60 -5.48 -7.68
N LEU A 178 3.58 -5.57 -6.81
CA LEU A 178 3.74 -6.02 -5.42
C LEU A 178 2.65 -7.02 -5.01
N HIS A 179 3.06 -8.20 -4.57
CA HIS A 179 2.17 -9.23 -4.02
C HIS A 179 2.41 -9.43 -2.52
N PHE A 180 1.31 -9.54 -1.78
CA PHE A 180 1.27 -10.03 -0.41
C PHE A 180 0.84 -11.50 -0.42
N GLY A 181 1.83 -12.36 -0.18
CA GLY A 181 1.83 -13.76 -0.56
C GLY A 181 2.64 -13.99 -1.84
N ASP A 182 2.84 -15.25 -2.19
CA ASP A 182 3.70 -15.70 -3.28
C ASP A 182 3.04 -16.87 -4.01
N ASN A 183 2.29 -16.59 -5.08
CA ASN A 183 1.61 -17.59 -5.91
C ASN A 183 2.54 -18.62 -6.61
N THR A 184 3.86 -18.51 -6.43
CA THR A 184 4.81 -19.51 -6.92
C THR A 184 5.24 -20.51 -5.84
N ASP A 185 4.88 -20.31 -4.56
CA ASP A 185 5.14 -21.27 -3.48
C ASP A 185 4.28 -22.54 -3.70
N PRO A 186 4.90 -23.71 -3.99
CA PRO A 186 4.17 -24.96 -4.18
C PRO A 186 3.61 -25.55 -2.87
N LYS A 187 3.87 -24.94 -1.71
CA LYS A 187 3.39 -25.38 -0.39
C LYS A 187 2.14 -24.62 0.04
N THR A 188 1.47 -25.15 1.06
CA THR A 188 0.25 -24.62 1.68
C THR A 188 0.45 -23.31 2.47
N THR A 189 1.56 -22.61 2.26
CA THR A 189 2.09 -21.51 3.09
C THR A 189 2.29 -20.20 2.34
N GLY A 190 2.02 -20.11 1.04
CA GLY A 190 2.29 -18.92 0.22
C GLY A 190 1.46 -17.66 0.56
N TYR A 191 0.71 -17.64 1.66
CA TYR A 191 -0.02 -16.46 2.14
C TYR A 191 0.81 -15.60 3.10
N ALA A 192 0.55 -14.29 3.12
CA ALA A 192 1.17 -13.31 4.03
C ALA A 192 0.31 -13.10 5.30
N LEU A 193 0.88 -13.28 6.49
CA LEU A 193 0.19 -13.01 7.76
C LEU A 193 0.68 -11.73 8.41
N SER A 194 -0.25 -10.83 8.74
CA SER A 194 0.04 -9.60 9.52
C SER A 194 1.12 -8.69 8.90
N CYS A 195 1.36 -8.81 7.59
CA CYS A 195 2.36 -8.01 6.88
C CYS A 195 1.84 -6.61 6.56
N ALA A 196 2.74 -5.65 6.43
CA ALA A 196 2.39 -4.25 6.15
C ALA A 196 3.25 -3.65 5.03
N ALA A 197 2.65 -2.77 4.21
CA ALA A 197 3.38 -1.88 3.31
C ALA A 197 2.95 -0.44 3.55
N ARG A 198 3.93 0.48 3.67
CA ARG A 198 3.64 1.89 3.93
C ARG A 198 4.63 2.89 3.33
N ASP A 199 4.11 4.08 3.02
CA ASP A 199 4.89 5.28 2.70
C ASP A 199 5.80 5.19 1.45
N PHE A 200 5.29 4.67 0.32
CA PHE A 200 5.99 4.69 -0.98
C PHE A 200 5.02 4.78 -2.18
N THR A 201 5.59 4.88 -3.38
CA THR A 201 4.86 4.88 -4.66
C THR A 201 5.18 3.64 -5.49
N LEU A 202 4.17 3.08 -6.16
CA LEU A 202 4.25 2.06 -7.19
C LEU A 202 3.82 2.66 -8.54
N GLU A 203 4.70 2.63 -9.54
CA GLU A 203 4.45 3.10 -10.91
C GLU A 203 4.47 1.93 -11.89
N GLY A 204 3.31 1.56 -12.41
CA GLY A 204 3.19 0.60 -13.51
C GLY A 204 3.41 1.24 -14.88
N ASN A 205 3.15 0.44 -15.90
CA ASN A 205 3.15 0.83 -17.30
C ASN A 205 1.86 0.34 -17.99
N ALA A 206 1.72 0.67 -19.29
CA ALA A 206 0.55 0.32 -20.11
C ALA A 206 0.19 -1.19 -20.11
N GLN A 207 1.13 -2.07 -19.80
CA GLN A 207 0.93 -3.52 -19.76
C GLN A 207 0.76 -4.08 -18.35
N SER A 208 1.20 -3.38 -17.29
CA SER A 208 1.17 -3.89 -15.91
C SER A 208 -0.22 -4.39 -15.53
N SER A 209 -0.29 -5.67 -15.12
CA SER A 209 -1.54 -6.35 -14.79
C SER A 209 -2.13 -5.88 -13.48
N GLU A 210 -1.28 -5.63 -12.47
CA GLU A 210 -1.73 -5.28 -11.12
C GLU A 210 -0.72 -4.35 -10.44
N GLY A 211 -1.22 -3.43 -9.62
CA GLY A 211 -0.35 -2.64 -8.75
C GLY A 211 0.02 -3.41 -7.49
N VAL A 212 -0.93 -3.50 -6.56
CA VAL A 212 -0.81 -4.34 -5.36
C VAL A 212 -1.85 -5.46 -5.43
N ALA A 213 -1.47 -6.69 -5.06
CA ALA A 213 -2.43 -7.77 -4.80
C ALA A 213 -2.21 -8.39 -3.42
N PHE A 214 -3.29 -8.56 -2.66
CA PHE A 214 -3.31 -9.39 -1.46
C PHE A 214 -3.95 -10.74 -1.78
N LEU A 215 -3.13 -11.79 -1.85
CA LEU A 215 -3.52 -13.08 -2.42
C LEU A 215 -4.37 -13.94 -1.47
N GLY A 216 -5.19 -14.82 -2.08
CA GLY A 216 -6.11 -15.73 -1.41
C GLY A 216 -6.03 -17.16 -1.94
N PRO A 217 -6.70 -18.14 -1.30
CA PRO A 217 -6.59 -19.57 -1.61
C PRO A 217 -7.23 -20.02 -2.94
N GLN A 218 -7.72 -19.06 -3.73
CA GLN A 218 -8.35 -19.26 -5.03
C GLN A 218 -7.83 -18.26 -6.07
N ASP A 219 -6.91 -17.39 -5.67
CA ASP A 219 -6.24 -16.44 -6.54
C ASP A 219 -5.01 -17.12 -7.13
N ASP A 220 -5.11 -17.50 -8.40
CA ASP A 220 -4.02 -17.98 -9.25
C ASP A 220 -3.39 -19.35 -8.85
N VAL A 221 -3.63 -19.86 -7.64
CA VAL A 221 -3.20 -21.20 -7.19
C VAL A 221 -4.33 -21.94 -6.45
N ALA A 222 -4.65 -23.17 -6.91
CA ALA A 222 -5.78 -23.96 -6.39
C ALA A 222 -5.43 -24.85 -5.16
N THR A 223 -4.35 -24.56 -4.42
CA THR A 223 -3.76 -25.51 -3.44
C THR A 223 -3.62 -24.99 -2.01
N TRP A 224 -3.79 -23.69 -1.75
CA TRP A 224 -3.59 -23.15 -0.39
C TRP A 224 -4.83 -23.34 0.49
N GLY A 225 -4.60 -23.75 1.74
CA GLY A 225 -5.65 -23.85 2.75
C GLY A 225 -6.05 -22.52 3.41
N GLY A 226 -5.52 -21.38 2.95
CA GLY A 226 -5.77 -20.08 3.57
C GLY A 226 -5.38 -18.89 2.70
N ALA A 227 -5.83 -17.71 3.11
CA ALA A 227 -5.51 -16.43 2.48
C ALA A 227 -4.43 -15.67 3.24
N SER A 228 -3.81 -14.70 2.55
CA SER A 228 -3.15 -13.57 3.23
C SER A 228 -4.18 -12.93 4.17
N ARG A 229 -3.75 -12.45 5.35
CA ARG A 229 -4.68 -11.94 6.36
C ARG A 229 -4.07 -11.01 7.39
N ALA A 230 -4.92 -10.20 8.02
CA ALA A 230 -4.53 -9.18 9.01
C ALA A 230 -3.50 -8.16 8.50
N CYS A 231 -3.40 -8.00 7.17
CA CYS A 231 -2.40 -7.13 6.56
C CYS A 231 -2.82 -5.65 6.56
N LEU A 232 -1.85 -4.77 6.30
CA LEU A 232 -2.02 -3.32 6.21
C LEU A 232 -1.41 -2.75 4.92
N LEU A 233 -2.16 -1.88 4.24
CA LEU A 233 -1.63 -0.95 3.24
C LEU A 233 -1.90 0.48 3.74
N GLU A 234 -0.86 1.26 4.01
CA GLU A 234 -0.98 2.59 4.61
C GLU A 234 -0.20 3.65 3.83
N GLY A 235 -0.85 4.72 3.38
CA GLY A 235 -0.14 5.84 2.75
C GLY A 235 0.65 5.45 1.49
N VAL A 236 0.28 4.37 0.81
CA VAL A 236 0.92 3.95 -0.46
C VAL A 236 0.20 4.59 -1.64
N ARG A 237 0.96 5.06 -2.62
CA ARG A 237 0.43 5.47 -3.94
C ARG A 237 0.64 4.34 -4.94
N VAL A 238 -0.37 4.06 -5.76
CA VAL A 238 -0.29 3.13 -6.89
C VAL A 238 -0.83 3.82 -8.13
N SER A 239 -0.05 3.84 -9.21
CA SER A 239 -0.49 4.45 -10.46
C SER A 239 0.07 3.83 -11.72
N GLY A 240 -0.58 4.09 -12.86
CA GLY A 240 -0.11 3.65 -14.17
C GLY A 240 -0.35 2.17 -14.48
N ILE A 241 -1.25 1.47 -13.77
CA ILE A 241 -1.51 0.04 -14.02
C ILE A 241 -2.39 -0.10 -15.26
N GLY A 242 -1.80 -0.32 -16.43
CA GLY A 242 -2.49 -0.18 -17.71
C GLY A 242 -3.40 -1.34 -18.12
N SER A 243 -3.19 -2.56 -17.61
CA SER A 243 -3.96 -3.74 -18.04
C SER A 243 -4.89 -4.34 -16.99
N GLY A 244 -4.83 -3.93 -15.72
CA GLY A 244 -5.75 -4.36 -14.66
C GLY A 244 -5.82 -3.41 -13.44
N PRO A 245 -6.16 -3.91 -12.23
CA PRO A 245 -6.49 -3.06 -11.09
C PRO A 245 -5.26 -2.48 -10.37
N ALA A 246 -5.41 -1.26 -9.86
CA ALA A 246 -4.44 -0.66 -8.94
C ALA A 246 -4.31 -1.48 -7.64
N LEU A 247 -5.42 -2.05 -7.15
CA LEU A 247 -5.42 -2.94 -5.99
C LEU A 247 -6.34 -4.14 -6.23
N ARG A 248 -5.83 -5.37 -6.10
CA ARG A 248 -6.62 -6.60 -5.93
C ARG A 248 -6.62 -7.06 -4.48
N VAL A 249 -7.78 -7.48 -3.97
CA VAL A 249 -7.96 -7.94 -2.58
C VAL A 249 -8.66 -9.29 -2.54
N SER A 250 -7.97 -10.33 -2.04
CA SER A 250 -8.49 -11.67 -1.74
C SER A 250 -8.00 -12.20 -0.39
N THR A 251 -7.93 -11.31 0.59
CA THR A 251 -7.36 -11.49 1.93
C THR A 251 -8.45 -11.46 2.99
N TRP A 252 -8.18 -12.06 4.16
CA TRP A 252 -9.11 -12.00 5.30
C TRP A 252 -8.69 -10.88 6.26
N THR A 253 -9.61 -10.00 6.66
CA THR A 253 -9.39 -8.87 7.56
C THR A 253 -8.22 -7.94 7.17
N LEU A 254 -8.25 -7.40 5.96
CA LEU A 254 -7.34 -6.33 5.49
C LEU A 254 -7.73 -4.94 6.02
N THR A 255 -6.73 -4.07 6.22
CA THR A 255 -6.93 -2.61 6.29
C THR A 255 -6.15 -1.91 5.17
N VAL A 256 -6.82 -1.01 4.44
CA VAL A 256 -6.25 -0.11 3.43
C VAL A 256 -6.60 1.32 3.82
N THR A 257 -5.61 2.13 4.14
CA THR A 257 -5.85 3.46 4.73
C THR A 257 -4.95 4.56 4.14
N GLY A 258 -5.53 5.73 3.84
CA GLY A 258 -4.78 6.89 3.33
C GLY A 258 -4.05 6.66 1.99
N CYS A 259 -4.39 5.59 1.27
CA CYS A 259 -3.74 5.21 0.03
C CYS A 259 -4.29 5.99 -1.16
N GLU A 260 -3.51 6.05 -2.22
CA GLU A 260 -3.88 6.72 -3.46
C GLU A 260 -3.81 5.72 -4.63
N PHE A 261 -4.95 5.49 -5.29
CA PHE A 261 -5.05 4.67 -6.48
C PHE A 261 -5.39 5.60 -7.64
N TRP A 262 -4.44 5.79 -8.57
CA TRP A 262 -4.49 6.87 -9.57
C TRP A 262 -4.19 6.37 -10.99
N ASN A 263 -4.90 6.87 -12.01
CA ASN A 263 -4.57 6.68 -13.44
C ASN A 263 -4.18 5.24 -13.80
N SER A 264 -5.12 4.32 -13.57
CA SER A 264 -4.96 2.88 -13.81
C SER A 264 -6.20 2.36 -14.52
N ARG A 265 -6.15 1.19 -15.16
CA ARG A 265 -7.30 0.64 -15.89
C ARG A 265 -8.52 0.48 -14.97
N GLN A 266 -8.34 -0.08 -13.79
CA GLN A 266 -9.36 -0.20 -12.75
C GLN A 266 -8.76 0.24 -11.41
N GLY A 267 -9.60 0.67 -10.47
CA GLY A 267 -9.18 1.05 -9.12
C GLY A 267 -9.00 -0.16 -8.20
N ILE A 268 -9.93 -0.35 -7.27
CA ILE A 268 -9.94 -1.45 -6.32
C ILE A 268 -10.84 -2.58 -6.86
N ARG A 269 -10.27 -3.77 -7.02
CA ARG A 269 -10.98 -5.01 -7.33
C ARG A 269 -11.00 -5.94 -6.11
N ILE A 270 -12.20 -6.35 -5.71
CA ILE A 270 -12.37 -7.46 -4.78
C ILE A 270 -12.30 -8.77 -5.58
N GLY A 271 -11.36 -9.64 -5.21
CA GLY A 271 -11.05 -10.91 -5.86
C GLY A 271 -11.74 -12.10 -5.19
N GLN A 272 -11.17 -13.31 -5.35
CA GLN A 272 -11.92 -14.57 -5.19
C GLN A 272 -12.43 -14.85 -3.77
N GLN A 273 -11.86 -14.25 -2.72
CA GLN A 273 -12.35 -14.42 -1.36
C GLN A 273 -11.88 -13.31 -0.41
N VAL A 274 -12.81 -12.55 0.20
CA VAL A 274 -12.49 -11.54 1.21
C VAL A 274 -13.43 -11.66 2.39
N TYR A 275 -12.89 -11.91 3.57
CA TYR A 275 -13.65 -12.05 4.81
C TYR A 275 -13.31 -10.89 5.75
N ALA A 276 -14.21 -9.90 5.77
CA ALA A 276 -14.03 -8.58 6.38
C ALA A 276 -12.85 -7.77 5.81
N GLY A 277 -13.04 -6.45 5.74
CA GLY A 277 -12.03 -5.53 5.25
C GLY A 277 -12.42 -4.07 5.47
N ARG A 278 -11.42 -3.21 5.64
CA ARG A 278 -11.60 -1.77 5.90
C ARG A 278 -10.80 -0.96 4.87
N PHE A 279 -11.49 -0.11 4.13
CA PHE A 279 -10.94 0.82 3.15
C PHE A 279 -11.27 2.23 3.63
N ILE A 280 -10.29 2.92 4.21
CA ILE A 280 -10.49 4.17 4.95
C ILE A 280 -9.72 5.33 4.30
N ALA A 281 -10.37 6.46 4.05
CA ALA A 281 -9.73 7.71 3.62
C ALA A 281 -8.80 7.57 2.38
N ASN A 282 -9.14 6.69 1.44
CA ASN A 282 -8.37 6.49 0.21
C ASN A 282 -8.87 7.40 -0.92
N TYR A 283 -7.97 7.76 -1.83
CA TYR A 283 -8.28 8.54 -3.02
C TYR A 283 -8.19 7.63 -4.25
N ILE A 284 -9.34 7.34 -4.88
CA ILE A 284 -9.49 6.37 -5.98
C ILE A 284 -9.92 7.18 -7.21
N SER A 285 -8.99 7.44 -8.14
CA SER A 285 -9.20 8.48 -9.14
C SER A 285 -8.54 8.25 -10.51
N GLY A 286 -9.17 8.76 -11.56
CA GLY A 286 -8.59 8.79 -12.91
C GLY A 286 -8.57 7.41 -13.59
N HIS A 287 -9.45 6.49 -13.20
CA HIS A 287 -9.43 5.13 -13.74
C HIS A 287 -10.17 5.03 -15.07
N ALA A 288 -9.66 4.23 -16.01
CA ALA A 288 -10.30 4.04 -17.32
C ALA A 288 -11.63 3.25 -17.23
N GLN A 289 -11.79 2.44 -16.18
CA GLN A 289 -12.96 1.64 -15.85
C GLN A 289 -13.37 1.94 -14.39
N GLU A 290 -13.96 0.97 -13.68
CA GLU A 290 -14.51 1.16 -12.34
C GLU A 290 -13.47 1.61 -11.31
N GLY A 291 -13.87 2.48 -10.38
CA GLY A 291 -13.07 2.81 -9.20
C GLY A 291 -13.14 1.70 -8.15
N ILE A 292 -14.30 1.05 -8.00
CA ILE A 292 -14.49 -0.10 -7.09
C ILE A 292 -15.31 -1.18 -7.81
N TYR A 293 -14.84 -2.42 -7.81
CA TYR A 293 -15.46 -3.53 -8.53
C TYR A 293 -15.52 -4.83 -7.70
N CYS A 294 -16.66 -5.52 -7.76
CA CYS A 294 -16.82 -6.89 -7.26
C CYS A 294 -17.88 -7.67 -8.03
N ASP A 295 -17.47 -8.85 -8.53
CA ASP A 295 -18.30 -9.83 -9.24
C ASP A 295 -18.44 -11.19 -8.51
N VAL A 296 -17.64 -11.44 -7.47
CA VAL A 296 -17.65 -12.73 -6.76
C VAL A 296 -18.89 -12.91 -5.86
N PRO A 297 -19.39 -14.14 -5.63
CA PRO A 297 -20.59 -14.36 -4.81
C PRO A 297 -20.51 -13.84 -3.36
N ALA A 298 -21.67 -13.58 -2.74
CA ALA A 298 -21.75 -13.13 -1.34
C ALA A 298 -21.17 -14.12 -0.31
N SER A 299 -21.04 -15.41 -0.67
CA SER A 299 -20.34 -16.43 0.12
C SER A 299 -18.81 -16.35 0.03
N LYS A 300 -18.28 -15.43 -0.79
CA LYS A 300 -16.85 -15.27 -1.08
C LYS A 300 -16.31 -13.93 -0.61
N ALA A 301 -17.00 -12.83 -0.92
CA ALA A 301 -16.66 -11.50 -0.41
C ALA A 301 -17.73 -11.02 0.59
N SER A 302 -17.36 -10.68 1.82
CA SER A 302 -18.34 -10.11 2.76
C SER A 302 -17.76 -9.21 3.86
N ALA A 303 -18.64 -8.38 4.44
CA ALA A 303 -18.38 -7.49 5.58
C ALA A 303 -17.32 -6.41 5.29
N LEU A 304 -17.44 -5.75 4.13
CA LEU A 304 -16.48 -4.76 3.66
C LEU A 304 -16.96 -3.33 3.95
N LEU A 305 -16.14 -2.58 4.68
CA LEU A 305 -16.38 -1.18 5.03
C LEU A 305 -15.51 -0.27 4.16
N PHE A 306 -16.15 0.63 3.42
CA PHE A 306 -15.53 1.76 2.72
C PHE A 306 -15.94 3.04 3.43
N SER A 307 -15.03 3.68 4.16
CA SER A 307 -15.32 4.88 4.97
C SER A 307 -14.45 6.08 4.57
N GLY A 308 -15.07 7.23 4.30
CA GLY A 308 -14.35 8.47 4.00
C GLY A 308 -13.53 8.48 2.71
N ASN A 309 -13.78 7.56 1.77
CA ASN A 309 -13.03 7.49 0.52
C ASN A 309 -13.52 8.52 -0.50
N VAL A 310 -12.63 8.92 -1.40
CA VAL A 310 -12.95 9.66 -2.62
C VAL A 310 -12.93 8.68 -3.79
N VAL A 311 -13.97 8.69 -4.63
CA VAL A 311 -14.03 7.93 -5.89
C VAL A 311 -14.37 8.89 -7.02
N GLN A 312 -13.49 9.11 -8.00
CA GLN A 312 -13.74 10.16 -9.00
C GLN A 312 -13.03 9.93 -10.33
N TRP A 313 -13.42 10.66 -11.39
CA TRP A 313 -12.77 10.59 -12.71
C TRP A 313 -12.61 9.15 -13.19
N CYS A 314 -13.67 8.35 -13.03
CA CYS A 314 -13.66 6.92 -13.28
C CYS A 314 -15.01 6.41 -13.73
N GLY A 315 -15.06 5.13 -14.08
CA GLY A 315 -16.26 4.39 -14.41
C GLY A 315 -16.24 3.81 -15.82
N SER A 316 -17.00 2.74 -16.01
CA SER A 316 -17.30 2.15 -17.31
C SER A 316 -18.79 2.29 -17.63
N ALA A 317 -19.24 1.75 -18.77
CA ALA A 317 -20.67 1.65 -19.07
C ALA A 317 -21.47 0.87 -17.99
N ALA A 318 -20.82 0.04 -17.16
CA ALA A 318 -21.44 -0.63 -16.03
C ALA A 318 -21.65 0.30 -14.82
N GLY A 319 -20.69 1.18 -14.51
CA GLY A 319 -20.78 2.18 -13.44
C GLY A 319 -19.43 2.66 -12.90
N MET A 320 -19.44 3.49 -11.86
CA MET A 320 -18.22 3.90 -11.12
C MET A 320 -17.85 2.89 -10.03
N ILE A 321 -18.86 2.45 -9.27
CA ILE A 321 -18.80 1.45 -8.21
C ILE A 321 -19.76 0.34 -8.60
N VAL A 322 -19.24 -0.82 -9.00
CA VAL A 322 -20.01 -1.94 -9.56
C VAL A 322 -19.94 -3.13 -8.63
N LEU A 323 -21.08 -3.50 -8.04
CA LEU A 323 -21.24 -4.60 -7.10
C LEU A 323 -22.32 -5.55 -7.62
N SER A 324 -21.91 -6.53 -8.42
CA SER A 324 -22.75 -7.65 -8.88
C SER A 324 -22.60 -8.90 -8.00
N GLY A 325 -21.99 -8.72 -6.82
CA GLY A 325 -21.69 -9.75 -5.86
C GLY A 325 -21.19 -9.19 -4.52
N GLY A 326 -20.64 -10.08 -3.70
CA GLY A 326 -20.31 -9.84 -2.30
C GLY A 326 -21.54 -9.59 -1.41
N GLY A 327 -21.35 -9.39 -0.11
CA GLY A 327 -22.44 -9.10 0.83
C GLY A 327 -21.99 -8.30 2.06
N ALA A 328 -22.94 -7.70 2.77
CA ALA A 328 -22.67 -6.82 3.91
C ALA A 328 -21.68 -5.69 3.56
N TRP A 329 -21.87 -5.06 2.40
CA TRP A 329 -21.12 -3.88 2.01
C TRP A 329 -21.62 -2.66 2.79
N THR A 330 -20.70 -1.86 3.33
CA THR A 330 -21.04 -0.58 3.96
C THR A 330 -20.18 0.52 3.35
N PHE A 331 -20.82 1.51 2.73
CA PHE A 331 -20.19 2.76 2.29
C PHE A 331 -20.61 3.86 3.25
N GLN A 332 -19.64 4.56 3.85
CA GLN A 332 -19.87 5.67 4.78
C GLN A 332 -19.08 6.89 4.33
N ASN A 333 -19.72 8.07 4.31
CA ASN A 333 -19.05 9.35 4.05
C ASN A 333 -18.20 9.35 2.76
N THR A 334 -18.63 8.61 1.74
CA THR A 334 -17.90 8.54 0.46
C THR A 334 -18.21 9.80 -0.35
N TYR A 335 -17.17 10.48 -0.84
CA TYR A 335 -17.29 11.57 -1.80
C TYR A 335 -17.08 11.03 -3.22
N VAL A 336 -17.99 11.35 -4.14
CA VAL A 336 -17.95 10.84 -5.51
C VAL A 336 -18.18 11.94 -6.54
N GLU A 337 -17.34 12.00 -7.57
CA GLU A 337 -17.40 13.07 -8.59
C GLU A 337 -16.95 12.62 -9.99
N VAL A 338 -17.45 13.30 -11.02
CA VAL A 338 -17.01 13.18 -12.42
C VAL A 338 -16.94 11.74 -12.94
N PRO A 339 -18.09 11.10 -13.23
CA PRO A 339 -18.12 9.85 -13.98
C PRO A 339 -17.48 10.01 -15.37
N ASN A 340 -16.79 8.97 -15.83
CA ASN A 340 -16.28 8.87 -17.20
C ASN A 340 -17.42 8.97 -18.25
N ALA A 341 -17.09 9.41 -19.45
CA ALA A 341 -18.03 9.44 -20.56
C ALA A 341 -18.62 8.04 -20.85
N GLY A 342 -19.95 7.96 -20.96
CA GLY A 342 -20.68 6.70 -21.15
C GLY A 342 -20.99 5.92 -19.87
N CYS A 343 -20.55 6.38 -18.69
CA CYS A 343 -20.88 5.74 -17.42
C CYS A 343 -22.35 5.96 -17.02
N ASN A 344 -23.09 4.87 -16.79
CA ASN A 344 -24.55 4.92 -16.64
C ASN A 344 -25.06 5.08 -15.21
N ALA A 345 -24.27 4.65 -14.21
CA ALA A 345 -24.62 4.77 -12.80
C ALA A 345 -23.39 5.02 -11.91
N VAL A 346 -23.55 5.68 -10.76
CA VAL A 346 -22.46 5.80 -9.78
C VAL A 346 -22.31 4.49 -9.02
N TRP A 347 -23.33 4.11 -8.24
CA TRP A 347 -23.46 2.75 -7.71
C TRP A 347 -24.33 1.92 -8.66
N LYS A 348 -23.73 0.90 -9.27
CA LYS A 348 -24.45 -0.16 -9.97
C LYS A 348 -24.47 -1.41 -9.09
N LEU A 349 -25.61 -1.67 -8.48
CA LEU A 349 -25.83 -2.79 -7.56
C LEU A 349 -26.68 -3.84 -8.26
N SER A 350 -26.20 -5.07 -8.33
CA SER A 350 -26.99 -6.19 -8.84
C SER A 350 -26.71 -7.49 -8.10
N ASN A 351 -27.46 -8.54 -8.49
CA ASN A 351 -27.48 -9.88 -7.92
C ASN A 351 -28.29 -9.97 -6.60
N PRO A 352 -29.34 -10.81 -6.53
CA PRO A 352 -30.19 -10.96 -5.34
C PRO A 352 -29.49 -11.42 -4.06
N GLY A 353 -28.28 -11.97 -4.13
CA GLY A 353 -27.46 -12.31 -2.96
C GLY A 353 -26.69 -11.12 -2.36
N THR A 354 -26.53 -10.05 -3.14
CA THR A 354 -25.82 -8.83 -2.75
C THR A 354 -26.67 -8.02 -1.77
N ASN A 355 -26.01 -7.44 -0.76
CA ASN A 355 -26.65 -6.52 0.17
C ASN A 355 -25.69 -5.37 0.56
N VAL A 356 -26.20 -4.14 0.52
CA VAL A 356 -25.41 -2.91 0.54
C VAL A 356 -26.09 -1.84 1.39
N THR A 357 -25.30 -1.20 2.26
CA THR A 357 -25.65 0.06 2.93
C THR A 357 -24.79 1.19 2.37
N ILE A 358 -25.43 2.28 1.97
CA ILE A 358 -24.82 3.53 1.51
C ILE A 358 -25.30 4.62 2.49
N ASP A 359 -24.37 5.25 3.21
CA ASP A 359 -24.69 6.19 4.29
C ASP A 359 -23.78 7.44 4.26
N GLY A 360 -24.35 8.63 4.50
CA GLY A 360 -23.62 9.91 4.54
C GLY A 360 -22.91 10.30 3.23
N VAL A 361 -23.35 9.78 2.08
CA VAL A 361 -22.64 9.91 0.80
C VAL A 361 -22.90 11.24 0.10
N HIS A 362 -21.84 11.83 -0.46
CA HIS A 362 -21.91 13.04 -1.29
C HIS A 362 -21.56 12.70 -2.74
N TYR A 363 -22.45 13.03 -3.68
CA TYR A 363 -22.19 12.97 -5.12
C TYR A 363 -22.24 14.37 -5.74
N SER A 364 -21.22 14.73 -6.52
CA SER A 364 -21.18 15.95 -7.33
C SER A 364 -21.11 15.60 -8.82
N THR A 365 -21.90 16.30 -9.63
CA THR A 365 -21.82 16.21 -11.10
C THR A 365 -20.62 16.96 -11.68
N GLY A 366 -19.90 17.74 -10.87
CA GLY A 366 -19.04 18.82 -11.33
C GLY A 366 -19.89 19.93 -11.94
N THR A 367 -19.65 20.25 -13.20
CA THR A 367 -20.43 21.26 -13.95
C THR A 367 -21.50 20.64 -14.86
N GLY A 368 -22.70 21.24 -14.84
CA GLY A 368 -23.80 20.92 -15.75
C GLY A 368 -24.65 19.70 -15.36
N GLU A 369 -25.39 19.18 -16.34
CA GLU A 369 -26.23 17.98 -16.19
C GLU A 369 -25.48 16.72 -16.61
N LYS A 370 -25.68 15.63 -15.86
CA LYS A 370 -25.14 14.30 -16.16
C LYS A 370 -26.28 13.31 -16.27
N ALA A 371 -26.41 12.68 -17.43
CA ALA A 371 -27.34 11.56 -17.63
C ALA A 371 -26.83 10.29 -16.91
N ILE A 372 -26.87 10.28 -15.58
CA ILE A 372 -26.40 9.21 -14.71
C ILE A 372 -27.43 8.92 -13.60
N ASP A 373 -27.53 7.65 -13.21
CA ASP A 373 -28.27 7.25 -12.01
C ASP A 373 -27.30 7.22 -10.82
N VAL A 374 -27.56 7.96 -9.74
CA VAL A 374 -26.61 7.94 -8.61
C VAL A 374 -26.61 6.56 -7.96
N VAL A 375 -27.76 6.00 -7.61
CA VAL A 375 -27.88 4.58 -7.24
C VAL A 375 -28.80 3.86 -8.21
N SER A 376 -28.30 2.84 -8.93
CA SER A 376 -29.10 1.90 -9.71
C SER A 376 -29.01 0.51 -9.08
N THR A 377 -30.15 -0.07 -8.71
CA THR A 377 -30.18 -1.32 -7.93
C THR A 377 -31.22 -2.33 -8.43
N ASP A 378 -30.86 -3.62 -8.46
CA ASP A 378 -31.80 -4.77 -8.53
C ASP A 378 -31.71 -5.71 -7.31
N ILE A 379 -30.92 -5.35 -6.30
CA ILE A 379 -30.61 -6.23 -5.15
C ILE A 379 -31.77 -6.29 -4.15
N ARG A 380 -31.84 -7.41 -3.40
CA ARG A 380 -32.91 -7.64 -2.42
C ARG A 380 -32.82 -6.80 -1.15
N LEU A 381 -31.63 -6.35 -0.76
CA LEU A 381 -31.39 -5.65 0.51
C LEU A 381 -30.48 -4.45 0.26
N CYS A 382 -31.10 -3.31 -0.06
CA CYS A 382 -30.40 -2.05 -0.27
C CYS A 382 -30.84 -1.02 0.77
N THR A 383 -29.90 -0.32 1.39
CA THR A 383 -30.17 0.82 2.27
C THR A 383 -29.40 2.02 1.77
N VAL A 384 -30.10 3.13 1.51
CA VAL A 384 -29.52 4.41 1.09
C VAL A 384 -29.96 5.46 2.09
N ARG A 385 -28.99 6.10 2.76
CA ARG A 385 -29.21 7.13 3.79
C ARG A 385 -28.33 8.34 3.57
N GLY A 386 -28.86 9.52 3.82
CA GLY A 386 -28.09 10.77 3.84
C GLY A 386 -27.40 11.11 2.51
N LEU A 387 -27.92 10.62 1.38
CA LEU A 387 -27.36 10.85 0.04
C LEU A 387 -27.57 12.31 -0.36
N GLN A 388 -26.47 13.03 -0.60
CA GLN A 388 -26.48 14.42 -1.05
C GLN A 388 -26.02 14.50 -2.50
N ILE A 389 -26.82 15.14 -3.37
CA ILE A 389 -26.57 15.26 -4.80
C ILE A 389 -26.41 16.74 -5.16
N PHE A 390 -25.25 17.10 -5.69
CA PHE A 390 -24.94 18.45 -6.15
C PHE A 390 -24.93 18.48 -7.68
N GLY A 391 -25.83 19.29 -8.25
CA GLY A 391 -26.08 19.40 -9.70
C GLY A 391 -27.16 18.44 -10.22
N ASN A 392 -27.28 18.33 -11.55
CA ASN A 392 -28.37 17.64 -12.23
C ASN A 392 -28.01 16.20 -12.64
N VAL A 393 -28.85 15.24 -12.24
CA VAL A 393 -28.70 13.80 -12.53
C VAL A 393 -29.94 13.25 -13.22
N ARG A 394 -29.82 12.11 -13.91
CA ARG A 394 -30.99 11.41 -14.48
C ARG A 394 -31.95 10.98 -13.37
N ARG A 395 -31.41 10.30 -12.35
CA ARG A 395 -32.14 9.74 -11.19
C ARG A 395 -31.25 9.74 -9.95
N GLY A 396 -31.82 10.02 -8.78
CA GLY A 396 -31.09 9.87 -7.51
C GLY A 396 -30.99 8.41 -7.11
N VAL A 397 -32.13 7.73 -7.06
CA VAL A 397 -32.21 6.28 -6.87
C VAL A 397 -33.15 5.69 -7.92
N TYR A 398 -32.71 4.63 -8.57
CA TYR A 398 -33.45 3.87 -9.57
C TYR A 398 -33.51 2.40 -9.15
N ILE A 399 -34.71 1.94 -8.79
CA ILE A 399 -34.98 0.58 -8.32
C ILE A 399 -35.54 -0.26 -9.49
N THR A 400 -35.00 -1.46 -9.65
CA THR A 400 -35.36 -2.43 -10.71
C THR A 400 -35.39 -3.86 -10.16
N GLY A 401 -35.76 -4.85 -11.00
CA GLY A 401 -35.83 -6.26 -10.60
C GLY A 401 -37.05 -6.60 -9.72
N THR A 402 -37.37 -7.87 -9.51
CA THR A 402 -38.60 -8.26 -8.78
C THR A 402 -38.31 -8.50 -7.29
N LEU A 403 -39.03 -7.79 -6.40
CA LEU A 403 -38.93 -7.87 -4.92
C LEU A 403 -37.66 -7.28 -4.25
N PRO A 404 -37.19 -6.07 -4.61
CA PRO A 404 -36.18 -5.37 -3.82
C PRO A 404 -36.77 -4.86 -2.50
N ILE A 405 -36.13 -5.15 -1.35
CA ILE A 405 -36.37 -4.44 -0.09
C ILE A 405 -35.35 -3.30 -0.05
N THR A 406 -35.80 -2.12 -0.46
CA THR A 406 -34.97 -0.90 -0.45
C THR A 406 -35.49 0.08 0.59
N THR A 407 -34.60 0.50 1.50
CA THR A 407 -34.87 1.59 2.46
C THR A 407 -34.16 2.85 1.98
N ILE A 408 -34.91 3.94 1.76
CA ILE A 408 -34.39 5.24 1.34
C ILE A 408 -34.75 6.28 2.40
N ASP A 409 -33.73 6.97 2.92
CA ASP A 409 -33.91 8.03 3.92
C ASP A 409 -33.02 9.24 3.59
N SER A 410 -33.59 10.43 3.71
CA SER A 410 -32.84 11.70 3.69
C SER A 410 -31.99 11.92 2.43
N VAL A 411 -32.58 11.76 1.24
CA VAL A 411 -31.94 12.03 -0.05
C VAL A 411 -32.17 13.48 -0.48
N ARG A 412 -31.11 14.29 -0.58
CA ARG A 412 -31.21 15.76 -0.74
C ARG A 412 -30.48 16.29 -1.98
N GLN A 413 -31.10 17.26 -2.67
CA GLN A 413 -30.46 18.11 -3.68
C GLN A 413 -30.42 19.55 -3.14
N PRO A 414 -29.26 20.10 -2.76
CA PRO A 414 -29.24 21.39 -2.06
C PRO A 414 -29.54 22.64 -2.90
N SER A 415 -29.60 22.58 -4.24
CA SER A 415 -29.70 23.81 -5.05
C SER A 415 -30.41 23.69 -6.42
N GLY A 416 -31.50 24.44 -6.57
CA GLY A 416 -31.80 25.28 -7.75
C GLY A 416 -32.14 24.62 -9.10
N THR A 417 -32.10 23.30 -9.22
CA THR A 417 -32.31 22.60 -10.49
C THR A 417 -33.22 21.37 -10.30
N SER A 418 -33.70 20.81 -11.42
CA SER A 418 -34.81 19.84 -11.52
C SER A 418 -34.78 18.71 -10.49
N SER A 419 -35.96 18.44 -9.92
CA SER A 419 -36.20 17.48 -8.83
C SER A 419 -35.52 16.13 -9.00
N ILE A 420 -34.88 15.63 -7.93
CA ILE A 420 -34.44 14.23 -7.84
C ILE A 420 -35.62 13.29 -8.11
N ALA A 421 -35.59 12.63 -9.27
CA ALA A 421 -36.43 11.49 -9.51
C ALA A 421 -35.92 10.30 -8.67
N LEU A 422 -36.69 9.95 -7.63
CA LEU A 422 -36.66 8.63 -7.02
C LEU A 422 -37.63 7.76 -7.82
N ILE A 423 -37.12 6.85 -8.65
CA ILE A 423 -37.97 6.01 -9.51
C ILE A 423 -37.98 4.58 -8.98
N ASP A 424 -39.18 4.18 -8.57
CA ASP A 424 -39.54 2.80 -8.24
C ASP A 424 -40.49 2.29 -9.35
N ASP A 425 -39.97 1.52 -10.30
CA ASP A 425 -40.74 0.97 -11.43
C ASP A 425 -41.47 -0.36 -11.04
N GLN A 426 -41.62 -0.62 -9.74
CA GLN A 426 -42.39 -1.76 -9.21
C GLN A 426 -43.90 -1.48 -9.26
N SER A 427 -44.52 -1.58 -10.44
CA SER A 427 -45.98 -1.49 -10.59
C SER A 427 -46.77 -2.56 -9.78
N GLU A 428 -46.10 -3.62 -9.28
CA GLU A 428 -46.69 -4.61 -8.39
C GLU A 428 -45.78 -4.99 -7.17
N ARG A 429 -46.11 -4.42 -5.98
CA ARG A 429 -45.67 -4.85 -4.61
C ARG A 429 -44.26 -4.35 -4.19
N LYS A 430 -43.87 -4.23 -2.90
CA LYS A 430 -44.61 -4.44 -1.62
C LYS A 430 -44.15 -3.57 -0.43
N MET A 431 -42.90 -3.13 -0.34
CA MET A 431 -42.39 -2.26 0.74
C MET A 431 -41.13 -1.48 0.30
N THR A 432 -41.34 -0.28 -0.26
CA THR A 432 -40.29 0.73 -0.42
C THR A 432 -40.58 1.83 0.59
N PHE A 433 -39.69 2.02 1.56
CA PHE A 433 -39.82 3.11 2.54
C PHE A 433 -38.99 4.29 2.07
N VAL A 434 -39.66 5.38 1.70
CA VAL A 434 -39.04 6.66 1.34
C VAL A 434 -39.42 7.68 2.41
N ASN A 435 -38.45 8.07 3.24
CA ASN A 435 -38.61 9.18 4.18
C ASN A 435 -37.81 10.37 3.67
N ASN A 436 -38.49 11.44 3.25
CA ASN A 436 -37.83 12.65 2.78
C ASN A 436 -38.60 13.90 3.22
N ALA A 437 -37.93 14.79 3.95
CA ALA A 437 -38.43 16.09 4.37
C ALA A 437 -37.26 17.09 4.30
N PRO A 438 -37.49 18.38 3.94
CA PRO A 438 -38.74 19.11 4.14
C PRO A 438 -39.39 19.76 2.90
N THR A 439 -40.71 19.97 3.03
CA THR A 439 -41.58 20.93 2.31
C THR A 439 -41.65 20.91 0.78
N GLY A 440 -42.83 20.52 0.25
CA GLY A 440 -43.40 21.13 -0.96
C GLY A 440 -43.49 20.27 -2.23
N ILE A 441 -42.88 19.07 -2.25
CA ILE A 441 -42.93 18.18 -3.41
C ILE A 441 -43.69 16.90 -3.03
N GLU A 442 -44.88 16.71 -3.60
CA GLU A 442 -45.52 15.40 -3.63
C GLU A 442 -44.70 14.46 -4.51
N MET A 443 -43.91 13.59 -3.88
CA MET A 443 -43.39 12.39 -4.53
C MET A 443 -44.43 11.28 -4.37
N GLY A 444 -44.64 10.49 -5.42
CA GLY A 444 -45.64 9.42 -5.44
C GLY A 444 -45.45 8.46 -4.26
N ALA A 445 -46.33 8.55 -3.26
CA ALA A 445 -46.23 7.73 -2.07
C ALA A 445 -46.37 6.25 -2.43
N ALA A 446 -45.39 5.43 -2.05
CA ALA A 446 -45.49 3.99 -2.13
C ALA A 446 -46.74 3.55 -1.35
N THR A 447 -47.77 3.09 -2.06
CA THR A 447 -49.06 2.79 -1.44
C THR A 447 -48.88 1.58 -0.53
N ILE A 448 -48.85 1.80 0.79
CA ILE A 448 -48.86 0.73 1.78
C ILE A 448 -50.24 0.07 1.74
N LYS A 449 -50.44 -0.86 0.79
CA LYS A 449 -51.62 -1.72 0.76
C LYS A 449 -51.55 -2.64 1.97
N SER A 450 -52.28 -2.27 3.02
CA SER A 450 -52.58 -3.17 4.13
C SER A 450 -53.12 -4.48 3.56
N LEU A 451 -52.60 -5.60 4.07
CA LEU A 451 -53.14 -6.91 3.72
C LEU A 451 -54.55 -7.00 4.31
N ALA A 452 -55.56 -6.74 3.49
CA ALA A 452 -56.94 -7.06 3.84
C ALA A 452 -56.98 -8.53 4.28
N SER A 453 -57.42 -8.76 5.52
CA SER A 453 -57.46 -10.10 6.09
C SER A 453 -58.33 -10.98 5.20
N ARG A 454 -57.74 -12.04 4.63
CA ARG A 454 -58.50 -13.09 3.97
C ARG A 454 -59.29 -13.85 5.05
N MET A 455 -60.46 -13.33 5.42
CA MET A 455 -61.49 -14.13 6.05
C MET A 455 -61.83 -15.27 5.08
N ARG A 456 -61.30 -16.46 5.37
CA ARG A 456 -61.78 -17.69 4.76
C ARG A 456 -63.13 -18.00 5.40
N SER A 457 -64.22 -17.61 4.76
CA SER A 457 -65.47 -18.35 4.94
C SER A 457 -65.22 -19.78 4.45
N ARG A 458 -65.28 -20.74 5.37
CA ARG A 458 -65.50 -22.14 5.01
C ARG A 458 -67.02 -22.34 4.88
N PRO A 459 -67.50 -23.11 3.89
CA PRO A 459 -68.81 -23.77 4.01
C PRO A 459 -68.77 -24.83 5.12
#